data_AF-A0A4S1FYM6-F1
#
_entry.id   AF-A0A4S1FYM6-F1
#
_cell.length_a   1.000
_cell.length_b   1.000
_cell.length_c   1.000
_cell.angle_alpha   90.00
_cell.angle_beta   90.00
_cell.angle_gamma   90.00
#
_symmetry.space_group_name_H-M   'P 1'
#
loop_
_entity.id
_entity.type
_entity.pdbx_description
1 polymer ?
#
loop_
_entity_poly.entity_id
_entity_poly.type
_entity_poly.pdbx_seq_one_letter_code
_entity_poly.pdbx_strand_id
1 'polypeptide(L)'
;MSERWARAALTAYRYAGAVAYPLVGPYVAWRASRGKEDRARRRERYGVAGRPRPEGPVIWIHAASVGETIAVVPLVESILGYGVNVVL
;
A
#
# COMPACT_ATOMS: atom_id res chain seq x y z
N MET A 1 -9.92 29.50 13.57
CA MET A 1 -8.67 28.76 13.85
C MET A 1 -7.66 29.15 12.77
N SER A 2 -6.61 29.89 13.12
CA SER A 2 -5.79 30.59 12.12
C SER A 2 -4.99 29.63 11.25
N GLU A 3 -5.02 29.85 9.95
CA GLU A 3 -4.26 29.15 8.90
C GLU A 3 -2.79 28.87 9.27
N ARG A 4 -2.17 29.77 10.07
CA ARG A 4 -0.81 29.62 10.60
C ARG A 4 -0.62 28.38 11.50
N TRP A 5 -1.58 28.06 12.35
CA TRP A 5 -1.54 26.89 13.23
C TRP A 5 -1.68 25.59 12.43
N ALA A 6 -2.54 25.57 11.41
CA ALA A 6 -2.66 24.43 10.50
C ALA A 6 -1.37 24.18 9.73
N ARG A 7 -0.74 25.24 9.19
CA ARG A 7 0.56 25.14 8.50
C ARG A 7 1.67 24.67 9.44
N ALA A 8 1.72 25.20 10.67
CA ALA A 8 2.70 24.78 11.67
C ALA A 8 2.52 23.30 12.04
N ALA A 9 1.29 22.85 12.28
CA ALA A 9 0.99 21.45 12.58
C ALA A 9 1.37 20.51 11.42
N LEU A 10 1.02 20.84 10.17
CA LEU A 10 1.40 20.05 9.00
C LEU A 10 2.92 20.01 8.81
N THR A 11 3.60 21.13 9.05
CA THR A 11 5.07 21.22 8.94
C THR A 11 5.74 20.34 9.99
N ALA A 12 5.29 20.42 11.26
CA ALA A 12 5.77 19.55 12.33
C ALA A 12 5.53 18.07 12.02
N TYR A 13 4.33 17.71 11.52
CA TYR A 13 4.00 16.35 11.10
C TYR A 13 4.94 15.84 10.01
N ARG A 14 5.23 16.65 8.99
CA ARG A 14 6.16 16.30 7.90
C ARG A 14 7.58 16.08 8.40
N TYR A 15 8.10 16.97 9.25
CA TYR A 15 9.44 16.82 9.82
C TYR A 15 9.54 15.62 10.76
N ALA A 16 8.54 15.40 11.60
CA ALA A 16 8.48 14.21 12.46
C ALA A 16 8.51 12.93 11.62
N GLY A 17 7.73 12.87 10.54
CA GLY A 17 7.75 11.75 9.59
C GLY A 17 9.12 11.57 8.91
N ALA A 18 9.75 12.65 8.47
CA ALA A 18 11.07 12.60 7.84
C ALA A 18 12.17 12.09 8.79
N VAL A 19 12.16 12.54 10.06
CA VAL A 19 13.10 12.08 11.09
C VAL A 19 12.83 10.63 11.49
N ALA A 20 11.56 10.20 11.52
CA ALA A 20 11.19 8.82 11.84
C ALA A 20 11.47 7.83 10.69
N TYR A 21 11.44 8.29 9.44
CA TYR A 21 11.62 7.46 8.25
C TYR A 21 12.84 6.50 8.28
N PRO A 22 14.08 6.93 8.63
CA PRO A 22 15.23 6.02 8.69
C PRO A 22 15.04 4.85 9.67
N LEU A 23 14.19 5.00 10.70
CA LEU A 23 13.92 3.95 11.69
C LEU A 23 12.91 2.90 11.19
N VAL A 24 12.15 3.20 10.12
CA VAL A 24 11.16 2.27 9.54
C VAL A 24 11.84 1.03 8.97
N GLY A 25 13.01 1.18 8.36
CA GLY A 25 13.81 0.07 7.83
C GLY A 25 14.10 -1.01 8.89
N PRO A 26 14.86 -0.67 9.95
CA PRO A 26 15.14 -1.58 11.06
C PRO A 26 13.87 -2.11 11.76
N TYR A 27 12.85 -1.28 11.94
CA TYR A 27 11.58 -1.69 12.57
C TYR A 27 10.88 -2.82 11.79
N VAL A 28 10.78 -2.69 10.47
CA VAL A 28 10.22 -3.72 9.58
C VAL A 28 11.08 -4.99 9.60
N ALA A 29 12.42 -4.86 9.64
CA ALA A 29 13.33 -6.01 9.76
C ALA A 29 13.08 -6.79 11.06
N TRP A 30 12.93 -6.08 12.17
CA TRP A 30 12.64 -6.67 13.48
C TRP A 30 11.26 -7.34 13.52
N ARG A 31 10.24 -6.74 12.90
CA ARG A 31 8.92 -7.39 12.77
C ARG A 31 8.97 -8.68 11.96
N ALA A 32 9.73 -8.68 10.86
CA ALA A 32 9.93 -9.86 10.03
C ALA A 32 10.74 -10.96 10.75
N SER A 33 11.66 -10.58 11.65
CA SER A 33 12.35 -11.58 12.49
C SER A 33 11.40 -12.24 13.50
N ARG A 34 10.39 -11.50 13.99
CA ARG A 34 9.31 -11.96 14.87
C ARG A 34 8.18 -12.73 14.17
N GLY A 35 8.30 -13.00 12.86
CA GLY A 35 7.28 -13.72 12.09
C GLY A 35 5.98 -12.92 11.85
N LYS A 36 5.97 -11.62 12.13
CA LYS A 36 4.82 -10.73 11.89
C LYS A 36 4.73 -10.27 10.43
N GLU A 37 5.69 -10.65 9.61
CA GLU A 37 5.79 -10.30 8.19
C GLU A 37 6.46 -11.42 7.40
N ASP A 38 6.12 -11.51 6.12
CA ASP A 38 6.79 -12.39 5.17
C ASP A 38 8.14 -11.79 4.76
N ARG A 39 9.22 -12.49 5.10
CA ARG A 39 10.60 -12.08 4.78
C ARG A 39 10.85 -11.98 3.28
N ALA A 40 10.25 -12.86 2.48
CA ALA A 40 10.43 -12.88 1.02
C ALA A 40 9.72 -11.69 0.36
N ARG A 41 8.60 -11.23 0.94
CA ARG A 41 7.77 -10.14 0.41
C ARG A 41 8.02 -8.78 1.07
N ARG A 42 9.02 -8.67 1.95
CA ARG A 42 9.36 -7.42 2.65
C ARG A 42 9.58 -6.23 1.71
N ARG A 43 10.13 -6.48 0.52
CA ARG A 43 10.39 -5.44 -0.50
C ARG A 43 9.11 -4.75 -0.99
N GLU A 44 7.98 -5.44 -0.96
CA GLU A 44 6.68 -4.90 -1.38
C GLU A 44 6.24 -3.72 -0.50
N ARG A 45 6.61 -3.71 0.79
CA ARG A 45 6.34 -2.58 1.70
C ARG A 45 7.02 -1.27 1.27
N TYR A 46 8.09 -1.37 0.50
CA TYR A 46 8.83 -0.23 -0.02
C TYR A 46 8.42 0.11 -1.46
N GLY A 47 7.29 -0.45 -1.94
CA GLY A 47 6.80 -0.22 -3.31
C GLY A 47 7.54 -1.01 -4.38
N VAL A 48 8.43 -1.94 -3.99
CA VAL A 48 9.14 -2.81 -4.94
C VAL A 48 8.29 -4.05 -5.16
N ALA A 49 7.49 -4.02 -6.22
CA ALA A 49 6.67 -5.15 -6.62
C ALA A 49 7.52 -6.35 -7.07
N GLY A 50 7.08 -7.57 -6.76
CA GLY A 50 7.70 -8.81 -7.20
C GLY A 50 7.36 -9.22 -8.64
N ARG A 51 6.51 -8.46 -9.33
CA ARG A 51 6.08 -8.72 -10.70
C ARG A 51 6.19 -7.44 -11.53
N PRO A 52 6.56 -7.55 -12.83
CA PRO A 52 6.50 -6.41 -13.73
C PRO A 52 5.05 -5.93 -13.86
N ARG A 53 4.89 -4.63 -14.12
CA ARG A 53 3.58 -4.07 -14.46
C ARG A 53 3.12 -4.71 -15.78
N PRO A 54 1.89 -5.27 -15.85
CA PRO A 54 1.36 -5.80 -17.09
C PRO A 54 1.19 -4.68 -18.12
N GLU A 55 1.33 -5.02 -19.40
CA GLU A 55 1.09 -4.08 -20.49
C GLU A 55 -0.39 -3.69 -20.57
N GLY A 56 -0.66 -2.46 -20.98
CA GLY A 56 -2.01 -1.94 -21.17
C GLY A 56 -2.69 -1.40 -19.90
N PRO A 57 -4.03 -1.25 -19.92
CA PRO A 57 -4.82 -0.71 -18.82
C PRO A 57 -4.78 -1.61 -17.58
N VAL A 58 -4.72 -0.98 -16.41
CA VAL A 58 -4.75 -1.65 -15.11
C VAL A 58 -5.77 -0.93 -14.21
N ILE A 59 -6.72 -1.68 -13.68
CA ILE A 59 -7.69 -1.19 -12.70
C ILE A 59 -7.26 -1.67 -11.32
N TRP A 60 -7.18 -0.74 -10.36
CA TRP A 60 -6.98 -1.06 -8.95
C TRP A 60 -8.33 -1.06 -8.23
N ILE A 61 -8.66 -2.18 -7.60
CA ILE A 61 -9.87 -2.35 -6.80
C ILE A 61 -9.45 -2.50 -5.35
N HIS A 62 -9.97 -1.64 -4.47
CA HIS A 62 -9.69 -1.73 -3.04
C HIS A 62 -10.86 -2.40 -2.32
N ALA A 63 -10.57 -3.49 -1.60
CA ALA A 63 -11.52 -4.15 -0.70
C ALA A 63 -10.89 -4.23 0.71
N ALA A 64 -11.51 -3.55 1.67
CA ALA A 64 -11.03 -3.43 3.04
C ALA A 64 -11.48 -4.58 3.94
N SER A 65 -12.50 -5.35 3.52
CA SER A 65 -13.03 -6.49 4.29
C SER A 65 -13.15 -7.77 3.46
N VAL A 66 -13.26 -8.91 4.15
CA VAL A 66 -13.49 -10.22 3.49
C VAL A 66 -14.79 -10.22 2.69
N GLY A 67 -15.85 -9.59 3.23
CA GLY A 67 -17.14 -9.48 2.56
C GLY A 67 -17.06 -8.65 1.28
N GLU A 68 -16.36 -7.52 1.31
CA GLU A 68 -16.11 -6.69 0.13
C GLU A 68 -15.28 -7.43 -0.93
N THR A 69 -14.24 -8.15 -0.50
CA THR A 69 -13.41 -8.96 -1.40
C THR A 69 -14.25 -10.01 -2.11
N ILE A 70 -15.11 -10.73 -1.40
CA ILE A 70 -15.99 -11.75 -2.01
C ILE A 70 -17.01 -11.09 -2.95
N ALA A 71 -17.59 -9.96 -2.55
CA ALA A 71 -18.59 -9.25 -3.34
C ALA A 71 -18.03 -8.72 -4.67
N VAL A 72 -16.74 -8.37 -4.73
CA VAL A 72 -16.13 -7.81 -5.94
C VAL A 72 -15.57 -8.86 -6.91
N VAL A 73 -15.43 -10.13 -6.51
CA VAL A 73 -14.91 -11.19 -7.40
C VAL A 73 -15.67 -11.29 -8.73
N PRO A 74 -17.02 -11.32 -8.79
CA PRO A 74 -17.72 -11.44 -10.07
C PRO A 74 -17.49 -10.23 -10.99
N LEU A 75 -17.30 -9.04 -10.40
CA LEU A 75 -16.96 -7.84 -11.15
C LEU A 75 -15.54 -7.93 -11.72
N VAL A 76 -14.57 -8.39 -10.92
CA VAL A 76 -13.19 -8.64 -11.36
C VAL A 76 -13.18 -9.59 -12.56
N GLU A 77 -13.90 -10.71 -12.47
CA GLU A 77 -14.00 -11.69 -13.55
C GLU A 77 -14.60 -11.09 -14.83
N SER A 78 -15.66 -10.27 -14.70
CA SER A 78 -16.25 -9.56 -15.83
C SER A 78 -15.26 -8.60 -16.49
N ILE A 79 -14.51 -7.82 -15.70
CA ILE A 79 -13.50 -6.87 -16.20
C ILE A 79 -12.36 -7.60 -16.93
N LEU A 80 -11.88 -8.71 -16.35
CA LEU A 80 -10.85 -9.54 -16.97
C LEU A 80 -11.32 -10.09 -18.34
N GLY A 81 -12.62 -10.35 -18.50
CA GLY A 81 -13.23 -10.75 -19.77
C GLY A 81 -13.08 -9.72 -20.91
N TYR A 82 -12.87 -8.45 -20.60
CA TYR A 82 -12.57 -7.40 -21.58
C TYR A 82 -11.07 -7.28 -21.89
N GLY A 83 -10.22 -8.14 -21.33
CA GLY A 83 -8.76 -8.08 -21.48
C GLY A 83 -8.11 -6.96 -20.67
N VAL A 84 -8.79 -6.43 -19.64
CA VAL A 84 -8.26 -5.37 -18.76
C VAL A 84 -7.64 -6.01 -17.52
N ASN A 85 -6.41 -5.65 -17.18
CA ASN A 85 -5.74 -6.18 -15.99
C ASN A 85 -6.33 -5.59 -14.71
N VAL A 86 -6.46 -6.40 -13.67
CA VAL A 86 -6.95 -5.97 -12.35
C VAL A 86 -5.93 -6.26 -11.27
N VAL A 87 -5.74 -5.29 -10.37
CA VAL A 87 -5.02 -5.44 -9.10
C VAL A 87 -6.05 -5.26 -7.98
N LEU A 88 -6.12 -6.23 -7.07
CA LEU A 88 -6.93 -6.18 -5.85
C LEU A 88 -6.03 -5.88 -4.65
#